data_AF-A0A0G4EAJ5-F1
#
_entry.id   AF-A0A0G4EAJ5-F1
#
_cell.length_a   1.000
_cell.length_b   1.000
_cell.length_c   1.000
_cell.angle_alpha   90.00
_cell.angle_beta   90.00
_cell.angle_gamma   90.00
#
_symmetry.space_group_name_H-M   'P 1'
#
loop_
_entity.id
_entity.type
_entity.pdbx_description
1 polymer ?
#
loop_
_entity_poly.entity_id
_entity_poly.type
_entity_poly.pdbx_seq_one_letter_code
_entity_poly.pdbx_strand_id
1 'polypeptide(L)'
;MHLCSLVFIAFGAAASAFVIPQQPSTTSSVRPRLIRSPDRRRPQTSVQLLDNSLSLSLSEGLNQWLKSREACPPEICVENRLLESLRSMEMPPFVIHWFHGINMGIVAAAMGGYGAYLGWQIRNTRKAAAQGQVATSDSPVDWDFEPDNAEMDPMNSKSLHPKLMAGMLLFFFLGAQGGVGAMLLEKQPILESSHALTGLSVLGLLAVQALLSTQFAGADERTRELLKAAHAFLGSATMAVIVAHAVLGVSLGRSFDDAGYIKSLPGYESALADVGAAVL
;
A
#
# COMPACT_ATOMS: atom_id res chain seq x y z
N MET A 1 4.20 23.85 13.88
CA MET A 1 3.87 22.61 14.62
C MET A 1 2.38 22.22 14.44
N HIS A 2 1.84 22.20 13.21
CA HIS A 2 0.43 21.84 12.95
C HIS A 2 0.21 20.84 11.80
N LEU A 3 1.27 20.18 11.32
CA LEU A 3 1.16 19.19 10.23
C LEU A 3 1.02 17.72 10.71
N CYS A 4 1.02 17.44 12.02
CA CYS A 4 1.04 16.07 12.52
C CYS A 4 -0.34 15.50 12.92
N SER A 5 -1.38 16.34 13.02
CA SER A 5 -2.69 15.91 13.57
C SER A 5 -3.69 15.36 12.55
N LEU A 6 -3.48 15.55 11.24
CA LEU A 6 -4.45 15.13 10.22
C LEU A 6 -4.27 13.68 9.73
N VAL A 7 -3.09 13.07 9.94
CA VAL A 7 -2.84 11.67 9.55
C VAL A 7 -3.51 10.68 10.52
N PHE A 8 -3.80 11.10 11.76
CA PHE A 8 -4.47 10.25 12.76
C PHE A 8 -6.00 10.18 12.62
N ILE A 9 -6.64 11.07 11.87
CA ILE A 9 -8.12 11.10 11.78
C ILE A 9 -8.66 10.05 10.80
N ALA A 10 -7.87 9.60 9.82
CA ALA A 10 -8.32 8.63 8.83
C ALA A 10 -8.41 7.18 9.37
N PHE A 11 -7.74 6.85 10.48
CA PHE A 11 -7.77 5.50 11.08
C PHE A 11 -8.57 5.41 12.41
N GLY A 12 -9.04 6.53 12.97
CA GLY A 12 -9.77 6.58 14.24
C GLY A 12 -11.30 6.46 14.16
N ALA A 13 -11.89 6.50 12.97
CA ALA A 13 -13.35 6.56 12.80
C ALA A 13 -14.08 5.20 12.89
N ALA A 14 -13.37 4.10 13.18
CA ALA A 14 -13.96 2.76 13.26
C ALA A 14 -14.34 2.32 14.69
N ALA A 15 -14.15 3.15 15.73
CA ALA A 15 -14.31 2.73 17.13
C ALA A 15 -15.51 3.31 17.90
N SER A 16 -16.39 4.10 17.27
CA SER A 16 -17.45 4.82 18.00
C SER A 16 -18.82 4.69 17.33
N ALA A 17 -19.39 3.49 17.35
CA ALA A 17 -20.81 3.28 17.03
C ALA A 17 -21.41 2.17 17.90
N PHE A 18 -21.31 2.31 19.23
CA PHE A 18 -22.16 1.57 20.16
C PHE A 18 -23.20 2.55 20.71
N VAL A 19 -24.27 2.74 19.95
CA VAL A 19 -25.47 3.46 20.41
C VAL A 19 -26.61 2.45 20.39
N ILE A 20 -27.06 2.09 21.59
CA ILE A 20 -28.23 1.25 21.86
C ILE A 20 -29.48 2.09 21.59
N PRO A 21 -30.37 1.71 20.65
CA PRO A 21 -31.69 2.34 20.57
C PRO A 21 -32.64 1.67 21.58
N GLN A 22 -33.11 2.48 22.54
CA GLN A 22 -34.23 2.20 23.42
C GLN A 22 -35.51 1.94 22.60
N GLN A 23 -36.20 0.83 22.85
CA GLN A 23 -37.50 0.53 22.24
C GLN A 23 -38.62 1.38 22.87
N PRO A 24 -39.53 1.98 22.09
CA PRO A 24 -40.81 2.41 22.60
C PRO A 24 -41.83 1.26 22.57
N SER A 25 -42.37 0.94 23.74
CA SER A 25 -43.53 0.08 23.93
C SER A 25 -44.80 0.83 23.54
N THR A 26 -45.45 0.41 22.45
CA THR A 26 -46.85 0.77 22.18
C THR A 26 -47.65 -0.47 21.86
N THR A 27 -48.58 -0.74 22.77
CA THR A 27 -49.67 -1.71 22.69
C THR A 27 -50.66 -1.29 21.60
N SER A 28 -51.01 -2.20 20.69
CA SER A 28 -52.28 -2.13 19.98
C SER A 28 -52.71 -3.51 19.51
N SER A 29 -53.92 -3.86 19.92
CA SER A 29 -54.63 -5.11 19.66
C SER A 29 -55.29 -5.05 18.28
N VAL A 30 -54.93 -5.96 17.36
CA VAL A 30 -55.73 -6.27 16.16
C VAL A 30 -55.67 -7.77 15.84
N ARG A 31 -56.84 -8.32 15.52
CA ARG A 31 -57.21 -9.73 15.33
C ARG A 31 -56.41 -10.50 14.26
N PRO A 32 -56.35 -11.84 14.35
CA PRO A 32 -55.51 -12.66 13.47
C PRO A 32 -56.12 -12.76 12.07
N ARG A 33 -55.39 -12.24 11.07
CA ARG A 33 -55.61 -12.58 9.66
C ARG A 33 -54.59 -13.66 9.30
N LEU A 34 -55.10 -14.81 8.85
CA LEU A 34 -54.32 -15.94 8.31
C LEU A 34 -53.35 -15.44 7.23
N ILE A 35 -52.04 -15.47 7.55
CA ILE A 35 -50.98 -15.23 6.57
C ILE A 35 -50.31 -16.58 6.27
N ARG A 36 -50.39 -16.90 4.98
CA ARG A 36 -49.76 -17.97 4.21
C ARG A 36 -48.30 -18.20 4.62
N SER A 37 -47.90 -19.46 4.74
CA SER A 37 -46.53 -19.89 5.02
C SER A 37 -45.52 -19.24 4.06
N PRO A 38 -44.43 -18.63 4.56
CA PRO A 38 -43.37 -18.14 3.71
C PRO A 38 -42.50 -19.30 3.23
N ASP A 39 -42.15 -19.19 1.95
CA ASP A 39 -41.23 -20.04 1.22
C ASP A 39 -39.88 -20.21 1.97
N ARG A 40 -39.36 -21.43 1.93
CA ARG A 40 -38.19 -21.90 2.69
C ARG A 40 -36.91 -21.42 2.00
N ARG A 41 -36.64 -20.11 2.04
CA ARG A 41 -35.30 -19.60 1.72
C ARG A 41 -34.33 -20.06 2.80
N ARG A 42 -33.24 -20.72 2.36
CA ARG A 42 -32.12 -21.13 3.22
C ARG A 42 -31.66 -19.94 4.07
N PRO A 43 -31.48 -20.07 5.39
CA PRO A 43 -30.92 -19.00 6.19
C PRO A 43 -29.48 -18.77 5.74
N GLN A 44 -29.23 -17.60 5.14
CA GLN A 44 -27.87 -17.13 4.94
C GLN A 44 -27.25 -16.94 6.32
N THR A 45 -26.08 -17.54 6.53
CA THR A 45 -25.38 -17.43 7.80
C THR A 45 -25.03 -15.96 8.06
N SER A 46 -25.06 -15.55 9.32
CA SER A 46 -24.80 -14.16 9.74
C SER A 46 -23.47 -13.61 9.20
N VAL A 47 -22.50 -14.50 8.97
CA VAL A 47 -21.21 -14.20 8.34
C VAL A 47 -21.37 -13.78 6.88
N GLN A 48 -22.19 -14.46 6.08
CA GLN A 48 -22.44 -14.09 4.68
C GLN A 48 -23.20 -12.77 4.55
N LEU A 49 -24.08 -12.45 5.49
CA LEU A 49 -24.77 -11.16 5.53
C LEU A 49 -23.83 -10.02 5.94
N LEU A 50 -22.89 -10.26 6.86
CA LEU A 50 -21.84 -9.31 7.23
C LEU A 50 -20.84 -9.09 6.08
N ASP A 51 -20.37 -10.16 5.44
CA ASP A 51 -19.45 -10.06 4.30
C ASP A 51 -20.08 -9.35 3.10
N ASN A 52 -21.36 -9.63 2.80
CA ASN A 52 -22.07 -8.93 1.72
C ASN A 52 -22.40 -7.48 2.08
N SER A 53 -22.72 -7.18 3.33
CA SER A 53 -23.03 -5.79 3.74
C SER A 53 -21.77 -4.92 3.87
N LEU A 54 -20.64 -5.48 4.33
CA LEU A 54 -19.36 -4.77 4.35
C LEU A 54 -18.85 -4.52 2.93
N SER A 55 -18.94 -5.52 2.04
CA SER A 55 -18.50 -5.39 0.64
C SER A 55 -19.39 -4.45 -0.17
N LEU A 56 -20.72 -4.48 -0.03
CA LEU A 56 -21.60 -3.48 -0.64
C LEU A 56 -21.31 -2.08 -0.07
N SER A 57 -21.30 -1.90 1.26
CA SER A 57 -21.10 -0.55 1.83
C SER A 57 -19.74 0.07 1.51
N LEU A 58 -18.65 -0.72 1.45
CA LEU A 58 -17.34 -0.23 1.06
C LEU A 58 -17.29 0.05 -0.44
N SER A 59 -17.87 -0.81 -1.28
CA SER A 59 -17.86 -0.61 -2.73
C SER A 59 -18.77 0.53 -3.18
N GLU A 60 -19.98 0.65 -2.65
CA GLU A 60 -20.85 1.82 -2.86
C GLU A 60 -20.19 3.09 -2.32
N GLY A 61 -19.59 3.05 -1.13
CA GLY A 61 -18.87 4.19 -0.55
C GLY A 61 -17.69 4.62 -1.41
N LEU A 62 -16.90 3.67 -1.92
CA LEU A 62 -15.78 3.93 -2.82
C LEU A 62 -16.25 4.48 -4.17
N ASN A 63 -17.31 3.90 -4.75
CA ASN A 63 -17.89 4.36 -6.01
C ASN A 63 -18.49 5.78 -5.88
N GLN A 64 -19.13 6.07 -4.75
CA GLN A 64 -19.69 7.39 -4.47
C GLN A 64 -18.57 8.42 -4.26
N TRP A 65 -17.51 8.04 -3.56
CA TRP A 65 -16.31 8.87 -3.38
C TRP A 65 -15.57 9.14 -4.70
N LEU A 66 -15.42 8.12 -5.56
CA LEU A 66 -14.81 8.28 -6.90
C LEU A 66 -15.63 9.23 -7.78
N LYS A 67 -16.95 9.06 -7.83
CA LYS A 67 -17.85 9.99 -8.55
C LYS A 67 -17.79 11.41 -8.01
N SER A 68 -17.66 11.57 -6.69
CA SER A 68 -17.49 12.89 -6.07
C SER A 68 -16.14 13.53 -6.40
N ARG A 69 -15.09 12.77 -6.71
CA ARG A 69 -13.80 13.32 -7.18
C ARG A 69 -13.88 13.91 -8.58
N GLU A 70 -14.57 13.23 -9.48
CA GLU A 70 -14.72 13.67 -10.88
C GLU A 70 -15.56 14.96 -11.00
N ALA A 71 -16.53 15.16 -10.10
CA ALA A 71 -17.40 16.32 -10.10
C ALA A 71 -16.87 17.53 -9.30
N CYS A 72 -15.68 17.44 -8.72
CA CYS A 72 -15.21 18.44 -7.76
C CYS A 72 -14.51 19.63 -8.46
N PRO A 73 -14.93 20.89 -8.23
CA PRO A 73 -14.27 22.05 -8.79
C PRO A 73 -12.83 22.23 -8.25
N PRO A 74 -11.89 22.74 -9.07
CA PRO A 74 -10.46 22.80 -8.75
C PRO A 74 -10.11 23.74 -7.58
N GLU A 75 -11.04 24.60 -7.15
CA GLU A 75 -10.82 25.48 -5.99
C GLU A 75 -10.92 24.76 -4.64
N ILE A 76 -11.62 23.62 -4.60
CA ILE A 76 -11.90 22.88 -3.35
C ILE A 76 -11.09 21.58 -3.28
N CYS A 77 -10.93 20.89 -4.41
CA CYS A 77 -10.19 19.65 -4.47
C CYS A 77 -8.72 19.91 -4.82
N VAL A 78 -7.85 19.80 -3.81
CA VAL A 78 -6.37 19.93 -3.92
C VAL A 78 -5.82 19.08 -5.06
N GLU A 79 -6.42 17.91 -5.31
CA GLU A 79 -5.98 16.99 -6.35
C GLU A 79 -6.24 17.50 -7.76
N ASN A 80 -7.40 18.11 -8.01
CA ASN A 80 -7.70 18.74 -9.29
C ASN A 80 -6.85 20.00 -9.48
N ARG A 81 -6.55 20.74 -8.41
CA ARG A 81 -5.60 21.86 -8.43
C ARG A 81 -4.18 21.41 -8.79
N LEU A 82 -3.74 20.28 -8.22
CA LEU A 82 -2.45 19.68 -8.51
C LEU A 82 -2.40 19.19 -9.96
N LEU A 83 -3.45 18.49 -10.44
CA LEU A 83 -3.54 18.03 -11.82
C LEU A 83 -3.51 19.18 -12.82
N GLU A 84 -4.19 20.30 -12.51
CA GLU A 84 -4.14 21.50 -13.35
C GLU A 84 -2.74 22.12 -13.37
N SER A 85 -2.07 22.17 -12.22
CA SER A 85 -0.69 22.64 -12.11
C SER A 85 0.31 21.71 -12.80
N LEU A 86 0.04 20.40 -12.84
CA LEU A 86 0.85 19.41 -13.56
C LEU A 86 0.64 19.51 -15.07
N ARG A 87 -0.59 19.76 -15.51
CA ARG A 87 -0.91 20.01 -16.92
C ARG A 87 -0.28 21.30 -17.45
N SER A 88 -0.19 22.34 -16.62
CA SER A 88 0.42 23.61 -17.01
C SER A 88 1.94 23.55 -17.14
N MET A 89 2.59 22.46 -16.73
CA MET A 89 4.05 22.28 -16.85
C MET A 89 4.51 21.69 -18.20
N GLU A 90 3.59 21.49 -19.17
CA GLU A 90 3.89 20.99 -20.53
C GLU A 90 4.92 19.84 -20.56
N MET A 91 4.80 18.90 -19.62
CA MET A 91 5.78 17.83 -19.51
C MET A 91 5.73 16.92 -20.74
N PRO A 92 6.89 16.48 -21.25
CA PRO A 92 6.94 15.63 -22.43
C PRO A 92 6.16 14.33 -22.17
N PRO A 93 5.42 13.80 -23.17
CA PRO A 93 4.58 12.62 -23.01
C PRO A 93 5.29 11.40 -22.40
N PHE A 94 6.56 11.19 -22.76
CA PHE A 94 7.39 10.12 -22.23
C PHE A 94 7.53 10.20 -20.69
N VAL A 95 7.73 11.39 -20.15
CA VAL A 95 7.87 11.58 -18.70
C VAL A 95 6.56 11.23 -18.02
N ILE A 96 5.42 11.73 -18.49
CA ILE A 96 4.12 11.42 -17.88
C ILE A 96 3.87 9.91 -17.87
N HIS A 97 4.21 9.23 -18.97
CA HIS A 97 3.94 7.81 -19.14
C HIS A 97 4.86 6.92 -18.28
N TRP A 98 6.18 7.17 -18.28
CA TRP A 98 7.15 6.30 -17.62
C TRP A 98 7.60 6.75 -16.22
N PHE A 99 7.29 7.98 -15.80
CA PHE A 99 7.76 8.53 -14.52
C PHE A 99 7.39 7.64 -13.34
N HIS A 100 6.13 7.16 -13.27
CA HIS A 100 5.73 6.21 -12.24
C HIS A 100 6.56 4.93 -12.30
N GLY A 101 6.65 4.29 -13.46
CA GLY A 101 7.36 3.03 -13.63
C GLY A 101 8.86 3.11 -13.28
N ILE A 102 9.55 4.16 -13.73
CA ILE A 102 10.98 4.35 -13.48
C ILE A 102 11.24 4.64 -11.99
N ASN A 103 10.49 5.56 -11.39
CA ASN A 103 10.67 5.90 -9.98
C ASN A 103 10.38 4.71 -9.07
N MET A 104 9.31 3.97 -9.36
CA MET A 104 8.96 2.79 -8.59
C MET A 104 9.94 1.65 -8.82
N GLY A 105 10.53 1.53 -10.01
CA GLY A 105 11.62 0.60 -10.28
C GLY A 105 12.85 0.89 -9.41
N ILE A 106 13.27 2.16 -9.31
CA ILE A 106 14.39 2.58 -8.46
C ILE A 106 14.09 2.29 -6.98
N VAL A 107 12.92 2.69 -6.49
CA VAL A 107 12.50 2.43 -5.09
C VAL A 107 12.44 0.93 -4.80
N ALA A 108 11.87 0.13 -5.70
CA ALA A 108 11.77 -1.31 -5.53
C ALA A 108 13.15 -1.96 -5.48
N ALA A 109 14.09 -1.56 -6.35
CA ALA A 109 15.44 -2.10 -6.37
C ALA A 109 16.25 -1.64 -5.15
N ALA A 110 16.32 -0.33 -4.90
CA ALA A 110 17.15 0.26 -3.86
C ALA A 110 16.62 -0.02 -2.46
N MET A 111 15.31 0.16 -2.22
CA MET A 111 14.74 -0.02 -0.89
C MET A 111 14.24 -1.44 -0.70
N GLY A 112 13.46 -1.96 -1.66
CA GLY A 112 12.92 -3.33 -1.59
C GLY A 112 13.99 -4.40 -1.68
N GLY A 113 14.86 -4.33 -2.69
CA GLY A 113 15.96 -5.28 -2.88
C GLY A 113 16.96 -5.24 -1.73
N TYR A 114 17.49 -4.06 -1.40
CA TYR A 114 18.46 -3.94 -0.31
C TYR A 114 17.85 -4.27 1.06
N GLY A 115 16.60 -3.87 1.32
CA GLY A 115 15.95 -4.20 2.59
C GLY A 115 15.63 -5.68 2.75
N ALA A 116 15.24 -6.36 1.67
CA ALA A 116 15.10 -7.81 1.68
C ALA A 116 16.46 -8.50 1.96
N TYR A 117 17.56 -7.99 1.38
CA TYR A 117 18.91 -8.44 1.66
C TYR A 117 19.29 -8.26 3.14
N LEU A 118 19.05 -7.08 3.72
CA LEU A 118 19.29 -6.83 5.15
C LEU A 118 18.48 -7.78 6.03
N GLY A 119 17.22 -8.05 5.69
CA GLY A 119 16.37 -9.01 6.40
C GLY A 119 16.93 -10.43 6.37
N TRP A 120 17.44 -10.86 5.21
CA TRP A 120 18.12 -12.14 5.04
C TRP A 120 19.42 -12.22 5.86
N GLN A 121 20.22 -11.15 5.84
CA GLN A 121 21.47 -11.05 6.60
C GLN A 121 21.21 -11.18 8.12
N ILE A 122 20.24 -10.43 8.65
CA ILE A 122 19.85 -10.51 10.08
C ILE A 122 19.49 -11.95 10.47
N ARG A 123 18.73 -12.65 9.62
CA ARG A 123 18.31 -14.03 9.89
C ARG A 123 19.49 -14.98 9.93
N ASN A 124 20.43 -14.85 8.99
CA ASN A 124 21.58 -15.74 8.90
C ASN A 124 22.58 -15.50 10.02
N THR A 125 22.84 -14.25 10.40
CA THR A 125 23.68 -13.92 11.55
C THR A 125 23.11 -14.52 12.84
N ARG A 126 21.78 -14.48 13.04
CA ARG A 126 21.12 -15.13 14.19
C ARG A 126 21.29 -16.65 14.19
N LYS A 127 21.13 -17.29 13.02
CA LYS A 127 21.33 -18.76 12.90
C LYS A 127 22.77 -19.18 13.20
N ALA A 128 23.75 -18.43 12.70
CA ALA A 128 25.16 -18.72 12.93
C ALA A 128 25.54 -18.55 14.41
N ALA A 129 25.01 -17.53 15.08
CA ALA A 129 25.16 -17.33 16.52
C ALA A 129 24.53 -18.48 17.34
N ALA A 130 23.33 -18.93 16.97
CA ALA A 130 22.66 -20.05 17.63
C ALA A 130 23.41 -21.39 17.47
N GLN A 131 24.24 -21.53 16.44
CA GLN A 131 25.04 -22.73 16.16
C GLN A 131 26.45 -22.67 16.78
N GLY A 132 26.79 -21.61 17.54
CA GLY A 132 28.12 -21.45 18.12
C GLY A 132 29.24 -21.28 17.08
N GLN A 133 28.89 -21.00 15.83
CA GLN A 133 29.85 -20.86 14.70
C GLN A 133 30.43 -19.46 14.58
N VAL A 134 29.89 -18.50 15.33
CA VAL A 134 30.44 -17.16 15.47
C VAL A 134 30.89 -17.04 16.91
N ALA A 135 32.20 -16.99 17.14
CA ALA A 135 32.70 -16.37 18.36
C ALA A 135 32.19 -14.94 18.30
N THR A 136 31.19 -14.61 19.13
CA THR A 136 30.90 -13.22 19.41
C THR A 136 32.18 -12.68 20.03
N SER A 137 32.96 -11.93 19.26
CA SER A 137 33.93 -10.99 19.83
C SER A 137 33.23 -9.92 20.66
N ASP A 138 31.89 -9.90 20.61
CA ASP A 138 31.05 -9.10 21.43
C ASP A 138 30.83 -9.85 22.75
N SER A 139 31.29 -9.23 23.82
CA SER A 139 30.74 -9.31 25.17
C SER A 139 29.22 -9.57 25.17
N PRO A 140 28.65 -10.09 26.28
CA PRO A 140 27.20 -10.17 26.46
C PRO A 140 26.59 -8.85 26.00
N VAL A 141 25.66 -8.91 25.04
CA VAL A 141 24.97 -7.73 24.51
C VAL A 141 24.41 -6.98 25.70
N ASP A 142 25.07 -5.88 26.04
CA ASP A 142 24.61 -4.96 27.04
C ASP A 142 23.41 -4.22 26.45
N TRP A 143 22.27 -4.32 27.13
CA TRP A 143 21.04 -3.62 26.76
C TRP A 143 20.99 -2.22 27.38
N ASP A 144 22.05 -1.85 28.12
CA ASP A 144 22.16 -0.55 28.76
C ASP A 144 22.81 0.45 27.80
N PHE A 145 21.98 1.39 27.36
CA PHE A 145 22.30 2.49 26.46
C PHE A 145 23.14 3.54 27.19
N GLU A 146 24.47 3.49 27.03
CA GLU A 146 25.39 4.59 27.40
C GLU A 146 25.40 5.63 26.25
N PRO A 147 25.02 6.91 26.48
CA PRO A 147 24.89 7.91 25.43
C PRO A 147 26.06 8.90 25.43
N ASP A 148 27.29 8.46 25.17
CA ASP A 148 28.44 9.36 25.20
C ASP A 148 29.56 9.03 24.20
N ASN A 149 29.15 8.76 22.97
CA ASN A 149 29.89 9.12 21.76
C ASN A 149 29.00 8.82 20.56
N ALA A 150 28.48 9.87 19.92
CA ALA A 150 27.76 9.78 18.65
C ALA A 150 28.71 9.40 17.50
N GLU A 151 29.45 8.31 17.64
CA GLU A 151 29.92 7.54 16.50
C GLU A 151 28.69 6.84 15.96
N MET A 152 28.14 7.38 14.87
CA MET A 152 27.10 6.72 14.11
C MET A 152 27.69 5.41 13.59
N ASP A 153 27.58 4.35 14.40
CA ASP A 153 28.07 3.00 14.10
C ASP A 153 27.62 2.65 12.67
N PRO A 154 28.57 2.45 11.72
CA PRO A 154 28.26 2.32 10.32
C PRO A 154 27.38 1.09 10.08
N MET A 155 26.09 1.34 9.90
CA MET A 155 25.14 0.49 9.20
C MET A 155 24.91 -0.91 9.83
N ASN A 156 24.44 -0.98 11.07
CA ASN A 156 23.87 -2.22 11.61
C ASN A 156 22.59 -2.62 10.86
N SER A 157 22.58 -3.79 10.23
CA SER A 157 21.44 -4.30 9.45
C SER A 157 20.14 -4.33 10.25
N LYS A 158 20.20 -4.60 11.56
CA LYS A 158 19.02 -4.65 12.46
C LYS A 158 18.33 -3.29 12.61
N SER A 159 19.05 -2.18 12.55
CA SER A 159 18.48 -0.83 12.68
C SER A 159 18.14 -0.23 11.31
N LEU A 160 18.86 -0.61 10.25
CA LEU A 160 18.60 -0.14 8.88
C LEU A 160 17.39 -0.79 8.24
N HIS A 161 17.22 -2.12 8.39
CA HIS A 161 16.10 -2.84 7.78
C HIS A 161 14.74 -2.18 8.09
N PRO A 162 14.34 -1.92 9.36
CA PRO A 162 13.04 -1.32 9.64
C PRO A 162 12.90 0.12 9.10
N LYS A 163 13.96 0.93 9.15
CA LYS A 163 13.95 2.31 8.61
C LYS A 163 13.76 2.30 7.10
N LEU A 164 14.49 1.43 6.40
CA LEU A 164 14.41 1.29 4.95
C LEU A 164 13.06 0.71 4.52
N MET A 165 12.52 -0.29 5.23
CA MET A 165 11.21 -0.87 4.93
C MET A 165 10.05 0.09 5.22
N ALA A 166 10.13 0.90 6.28
CA ALA A 166 9.16 1.95 6.53
C ALA A 166 9.17 3.00 5.41
N GLY A 167 10.36 3.41 4.96
CA GLY A 167 10.49 4.27 3.79
C GLY A 167 9.92 3.64 2.52
N MET A 168 10.20 2.36 2.28
CA MET A 168 9.67 1.61 1.14
C MET A 168 8.14 1.62 1.13
N LEU A 169 7.50 1.32 2.27
CA LEU A 169 6.03 1.38 2.39
C LEU A 169 5.49 2.77 2.05
N LEU A 170 6.12 3.82 2.57
CA LEU A 170 5.73 5.20 2.28
C LEU A 170 5.86 5.53 0.78
N PHE A 171 7.00 5.22 0.16
CA PHE A 171 7.22 5.52 -1.25
C PHE A 171 6.36 4.66 -2.17
N PHE A 172 6.04 3.40 -1.80
CA PHE A 172 5.04 2.62 -2.53
C PHE A 172 3.63 3.22 -2.42
N PHE A 173 3.26 3.75 -1.26
CA PHE A 173 1.97 4.40 -1.08
C PHE A 173 1.87 5.67 -1.96
N LEU A 174 2.89 6.54 -1.91
CA LEU A 174 2.97 7.73 -2.77
C LEU A 174 3.05 7.34 -4.26
N GLY A 175 3.79 6.28 -4.57
CA GLY A 175 3.89 5.70 -5.90
C GLY A 175 2.54 5.27 -6.45
N ALA A 176 1.73 4.57 -5.65
CA ALA A 176 0.39 4.14 -6.04
C ALA A 176 -0.52 5.34 -6.35
N GLN A 177 -0.41 6.44 -5.60
CA GLN A 177 -1.11 7.69 -5.95
C GLN A 177 -0.63 8.25 -7.29
N GLY A 178 0.68 8.24 -7.56
CA GLY A 178 1.24 8.63 -8.84
C GLY A 178 0.75 7.76 -10.02
N GLY A 179 0.60 6.45 -9.80
CA GLY A 179 0.06 5.52 -10.81
C GLY A 179 -1.42 5.80 -11.13
N VAL A 180 -2.24 6.07 -10.10
CA VAL A 180 -3.63 6.53 -10.29
C VAL A 180 -3.68 7.86 -11.04
N GLY A 181 -2.78 8.80 -10.70
CA GLY A 181 -2.65 10.08 -11.39
C GLY A 181 -2.31 9.93 -12.89
N ALA A 182 -1.40 9.02 -13.23
CA ALA A 182 -1.06 8.73 -14.63
C ALA A 182 -2.28 8.21 -15.41
N MET A 183 -3.06 7.29 -14.84
CA MET A 183 -4.28 6.76 -15.46
C MET A 183 -5.34 7.85 -15.69
N LEU A 184 -5.47 8.80 -14.76
CA LEU A 184 -6.37 9.94 -14.90
C LEU A 184 -5.94 10.91 -16.00
N LEU A 185 -4.63 11.11 -16.18
CA LEU A 185 -4.09 11.93 -17.26
C LEU A 185 -4.29 11.28 -18.63
N GLU A 186 -4.14 9.96 -18.71
CA GLU A 186 -4.29 9.18 -19.95
C GLU A 186 -5.74 8.73 -20.22
N LYS A 187 -6.70 9.10 -19.36
CA LYS A 187 -8.13 8.76 -19.44
C LYS A 187 -8.42 7.25 -19.47
N GLN A 188 -7.60 6.47 -18.76
CA GLN A 188 -7.74 5.03 -18.67
C GLN A 188 -8.58 4.61 -17.45
N PRO A 189 -9.28 3.47 -17.49
CA PRO A 189 -10.09 2.99 -16.36
C PRO A 189 -9.21 2.71 -15.14
N ILE A 190 -9.62 3.23 -13.98
CA ILE A 190 -8.87 3.14 -12.73
C ILE A 190 -9.15 1.78 -12.08
N LEU A 191 -8.10 1.07 -11.63
CA LEU A 191 -8.14 -0.19 -10.88
C LEU A 191 -8.57 -1.47 -11.62
N GLU A 192 -8.90 -1.41 -12.91
CA GLU A 192 -9.30 -2.60 -13.69
C GLU A 192 -8.10 -3.46 -14.14
N SER A 193 -6.88 -2.90 -14.16
CA SER A 193 -5.71 -3.63 -14.64
C SER A 193 -5.19 -4.63 -13.59
N SER A 194 -4.67 -5.76 -14.06
CA SER A 194 -3.97 -6.73 -13.20
C SER A 194 -2.75 -6.11 -12.49
N HIS A 195 -2.11 -5.12 -13.11
CA HIS A 195 -1.08 -4.30 -12.47
C HIS A 195 -1.63 -3.50 -11.28
N ALA A 196 -2.78 -2.83 -11.42
CA ALA A 196 -3.37 -2.06 -10.32
C ALA A 196 -3.79 -2.95 -9.13
N LEU A 197 -4.42 -4.10 -9.41
CA LEU A 197 -4.82 -5.06 -8.37
C LEU A 197 -3.61 -5.66 -7.64
N THR A 198 -2.55 -6.02 -8.37
CA THR A 198 -1.30 -6.49 -7.75
C THR A 198 -0.62 -5.38 -6.95
N GLY A 199 -0.73 -4.12 -7.36
CA GLY A 199 -0.20 -2.97 -6.61
C GLY A 199 -0.90 -2.76 -5.27
N LEU A 200 -2.23 -2.85 -5.24
CA LEU A 200 -3.02 -2.84 -3.99
C LEU A 200 -2.64 -4.01 -3.09
N SER A 201 -2.43 -5.19 -3.68
CA SER A 201 -2.00 -6.39 -2.96
C SER A 201 -0.61 -6.19 -2.32
N VAL A 202 0.35 -5.62 -3.06
CA VAL A 202 1.69 -5.28 -2.55
C VAL A 202 1.59 -4.32 -1.36
N LEU A 203 0.81 -3.25 -1.47
CA LEU A 203 0.62 -2.29 -0.38
C LEU A 203 0.02 -2.94 0.87
N GLY A 204 -1.02 -3.77 0.69
CA GLY A 204 -1.65 -4.52 1.77
C GLY A 204 -0.66 -5.47 2.46
N LEU A 205 0.11 -6.24 1.68
CA LEU A 205 1.09 -7.19 2.20
C LEU A 205 2.22 -6.47 2.96
N LEU A 206 2.75 -5.36 2.42
CA LEU A 206 3.77 -4.55 3.10
C LEU A 206 3.23 -3.96 4.41
N ALA A 207 1.99 -3.48 4.43
CA ALA A 207 1.35 -2.95 5.64
C ALA A 207 1.17 -4.05 6.71
N VAL A 208 0.67 -5.23 6.33
CA VAL A 208 0.54 -6.38 7.24
C VAL A 208 1.91 -6.79 7.77
N GLN A 209 2.94 -6.82 6.93
CA GLN A 209 4.30 -7.17 7.33
C GLN A 209 4.92 -6.15 8.30
N ALA A 210 4.67 -4.86 8.09
CA ALA A 210 5.06 -3.80 9.01
C ALA A 210 4.38 -3.98 10.37
N LEU A 211 3.07 -4.23 10.40
CA LEU A 211 2.30 -4.48 11.63
C LEU A 211 2.75 -5.75 12.35
N LEU A 212 3.05 -6.82 11.62
CA LEU A 212 3.53 -8.07 12.21
C LEU A 212 4.84 -7.88 12.98
N SER A 213 5.71 -6.98 12.49
CA SER A 213 7.01 -6.72 13.13
C SER A 213 6.88 -6.00 14.49
N THR A 214 5.82 -5.22 14.70
CA THR A 214 5.62 -4.50 15.98
C THR A 214 5.26 -5.44 17.13
N GLN A 215 4.78 -6.64 16.80
CA GLN A 215 4.39 -7.65 17.79
C GLN A 215 5.58 -8.44 18.36
N PHE A 216 6.81 -8.23 17.85
CA PHE A 216 7.98 -9.02 18.29
C PHE A 216 8.43 -8.74 19.73
N ALA A 217 8.26 -7.50 20.22
CA ALA A 217 8.81 -7.07 21.50
C ALA A 217 8.00 -7.58 22.71
N GLY A 218 6.70 -7.82 22.54
CA GLY A 218 5.79 -8.26 23.61
C GLY A 218 5.44 -9.75 23.61
N ALA A 219 5.97 -10.53 22.66
CA ALA A 219 5.66 -11.94 22.50
C ALA A 219 6.57 -12.84 23.37
N ASP A 220 6.02 -13.94 23.88
CA ASP A 220 6.80 -15.02 24.50
C ASP A 220 7.76 -15.65 23.48
N GLU A 221 8.77 -16.39 23.95
CA GLU A 221 9.83 -16.95 23.10
C GLU A 221 9.28 -17.75 21.93
N ARG A 222 8.32 -18.65 22.19
CA ARG A 222 7.76 -19.53 21.16
C ARG A 222 6.98 -18.73 20.12
N THR A 223 6.11 -17.83 20.56
CA THR A 223 5.33 -16.98 19.65
C THR A 223 6.23 -16.04 18.86
N ARG A 224 7.26 -15.48 19.49
CA ARG A 224 8.21 -14.59 18.83
C ARG A 224 8.96 -15.26 17.69
N GLU A 225 9.39 -16.52 17.87
CA GLU A 225 10.00 -17.30 16.80
C GLU A 225 9.03 -17.59 15.66
N LEU A 226 7.76 -17.90 15.96
CA LEU A 226 6.71 -18.05 14.95
C LEU A 226 6.46 -16.74 14.17
N LEU A 227 6.37 -15.61 14.87
CA LEU A 227 6.15 -14.29 14.27
C LEU A 227 7.32 -13.90 13.34
N LYS A 228 8.57 -14.16 13.75
CA LYS A 228 9.75 -13.94 12.90
C LYS A 228 9.72 -14.82 11.65
N ALA A 229 9.35 -16.10 11.79
CA ALA A 229 9.21 -17.01 10.67
C ALA A 229 8.10 -16.57 9.69
N ALA A 230 6.94 -16.19 10.22
CA ALA A 230 5.83 -15.66 9.44
C ALA A 230 6.22 -14.36 8.71
N HIS A 231 6.90 -13.43 9.37
CA HIS A 231 7.40 -12.20 8.76
C HIS A 231 8.39 -12.49 7.63
N ALA A 232 9.30 -13.45 7.81
CA ALA A 232 10.26 -13.81 6.77
C ALA A 232 9.59 -14.49 5.55
N PHE A 233 8.61 -15.36 5.79
CA PHE A 233 7.85 -16.01 4.73
C PHE A 233 6.99 -14.98 3.96
N LEU A 234 6.24 -14.15 4.69
CA LEU A 234 5.42 -13.09 4.11
C LEU A 234 6.28 -12.07 3.34
N GLY A 235 7.48 -11.74 3.84
CA GLY A 235 8.44 -10.89 3.13
C GLY A 235 8.92 -11.48 1.83
N SER A 236 9.25 -12.77 1.83
CA SER A 236 9.67 -13.46 0.61
C SER A 236 8.54 -13.50 -0.43
N ALA A 237 7.30 -13.79 0.01
CA ALA A 237 6.12 -13.76 -0.85
C ALA A 237 5.85 -12.35 -1.40
N THR A 238 5.93 -11.33 -0.56
CA THR A 238 5.74 -9.92 -0.96
C THR A 238 6.76 -9.50 -2.02
N MET A 239 8.03 -9.90 -1.88
CA MET A 239 9.04 -9.64 -2.90
C MET A 239 8.71 -10.31 -4.24
N ALA A 240 8.17 -11.54 -4.24
CA ALA A 240 7.72 -12.19 -5.46
C ALA A 240 6.54 -11.44 -6.11
N VAL A 241 5.58 -10.97 -5.32
CA VAL A 241 4.44 -10.17 -5.82
C VAL A 241 4.93 -8.82 -6.36
N ILE A 242 5.91 -8.17 -5.74
CA ILE A 242 6.51 -6.92 -6.24
C ILE A 242 7.15 -7.14 -7.61
N VAL A 243 7.89 -8.24 -7.80
CA VAL A 243 8.46 -8.57 -9.11
C VAL A 243 7.37 -8.80 -10.15
N ALA A 244 6.33 -9.57 -9.81
CA ALA A 244 5.18 -9.78 -10.71
C ALA A 244 4.48 -8.45 -11.04
N HIS A 245 4.24 -7.60 -10.04
CA HIS A 245 3.64 -6.28 -10.21
C HIS A 245 4.46 -5.39 -11.14
N ALA A 246 5.79 -5.38 -11.00
CA ALA A 246 6.70 -4.62 -11.85
C ALA A 246 6.66 -5.12 -13.31
N VAL A 247 6.67 -6.44 -13.52
CA VAL A 247 6.55 -7.04 -14.86
C VAL A 247 5.22 -6.67 -15.51
N LEU A 248 4.12 -6.77 -14.75
CA LEU A 248 2.79 -6.36 -15.23
C LEU A 248 2.73 -4.86 -15.53
N GLY A 249 3.42 -4.02 -14.75
CA GLY A 249 3.49 -2.57 -14.97
C GLY A 249 4.22 -2.23 -16.26
N VAL A 250 5.35 -2.87 -16.52
CA VAL A 250 6.08 -2.73 -17.79
C VAL A 250 5.23 -3.22 -18.97
N SER A 251 4.51 -4.33 -18.80
CA SER A 251 3.59 -4.85 -19.82
C SER A 251 2.44 -3.88 -20.10
N LEU A 252 1.89 -3.23 -19.07
CA LEU A 252 0.81 -2.26 -19.20
C LEU A 252 1.29 -0.98 -19.89
N GLY A 253 2.46 -0.45 -19.49
CA GLY A 253 3.04 0.75 -20.13
C GLY A 253 3.23 0.55 -21.64
N ARG A 254 3.87 -0.56 -22.04
CA ARG A 254 4.05 -0.89 -23.47
C ARG A 254 2.73 -1.00 -24.24
N SER A 255 1.65 -1.44 -23.60
CA SER A 255 0.35 -1.52 -24.28
C SER A 255 -0.21 -0.16 -24.70
N PHE A 256 0.19 0.93 -24.01
CA PHE A 256 -0.21 2.29 -24.37
C PHE A 256 0.69 2.90 -25.45
N ASP A 257 1.98 2.51 -25.48
CA ASP A 257 2.91 2.85 -26.57
C ASP A 257 2.42 2.27 -27.92
N ASP A 258 2.06 0.98 -27.92
CA ASP A 258 1.66 0.24 -29.12
C ASP A 258 0.28 0.66 -29.65
N ALA A 259 -0.60 1.16 -28.78
CA ALA A 259 -1.90 1.74 -29.17
C ALA A 259 -1.76 3.07 -29.93
N GLY A 260 -0.54 3.59 -30.12
CA GLY A 260 -0.27 4.83 -30.85
C GLY A 260 -0.70 6.09 -30.11
N TYR A 261 -1.13 5.98 -28.84
CA TYR A 261 -1.60 7.11 -28.05
C TYR A 261 -0.49 8.15 -27.87
N ILE A 262 0.72 7.70 -27.50
CA ILE A 262 1.85 8.61 -27.31
C ILE A 262 2.29 9.27 -28.63
N LYS A 263 2.26 8.54 -29.75
CA LYS A 263 2.56 9.07 -31.08
C LYS A 263 1.50 10.06 -31.59
N SER A 264 0.28 9.98 -31.08
CA SER A 264 -0.82 10.90 -31.43
C SER A 264 -0.80 12.20 -30.63
N LEU A 265 0.02 12.30 -29.57
CA LEU A 265 0.11 13.51 -28.76
C LEU A 265 0.95 14.59 -29.47
N PRO A 266 0.46 15.84 -29.54
CA PRO A 266 1.23 16.94 -30.12
C PRO A 266 2.53 17.14 -29.32
N GLY A 267 3.66 17.27 -30.03
CA GLY A 267 5.00 17.44 -29.42
C GLY A 267 5.80 16.15 -29.17
N TYR A 268 5.30 14.99 -29.61
CA TYR A 268 6.03 13.72 -29.49
C TYR A 268 7.36 13.68 -30.24
N GLU A 269 7.39 14.16 -31.50
CA GLU A 269 8.61 14.15 -32.32
C GLU A 269 9.72 15.05 -31.73
N SER A 270 9.37 16.19 -31.14
CA SER A 270 10.33 17.07 -30.47
C SER A 270 10.87 16.46 -29.17
N ALA A 271 10.02 15.78 -28.40
CA ALA A 271 10.45 15.13 -27.16
C ALA A 271 11.40 13.94 -27.39
N LEU A 272 11.18 13.16 -28.46
CA LEU A 272 12.09 12.07 -28.85
C LEU A 272 13.46 12.58 -29.29
N ALA A 273 13.51 13.72 -30.00
CA ALA A 273 14.77 14.34 -30.40
C ALA A 273 15.59 14.79 -29.18
N ASP A 274 14.94 15.34 -28.16
CA ASP A 274 15.61 15.78 -26.93
C ASP A 274 16.05 14.63 -26.04
N VAL A 275 15.24 13.58 -25.87
CA VAL A 275 15.64 12.40 -25.09
C VAL A 275 16.73 11.60 -25.82
N GLY A 276 16.67 11.49 -27.14
CA GLY A 276 17.71 10.88 -27.96
C GLY A 276 19.05 11.61 -27.87
N ALA A 277 19.03 12.93 -27.68
CA ALA A 277 20.22 13.76 -27.45
C ALA A 277 20.73 13.71 -26.00
N ALA A 278 19.90 13.32 -25.02
CA ALA A 278 20.29 13.22 -23.61
C ALA A 278 20.82 11.83 -23.20
N VAL A 279 20.58 10.80 -24.03
CA VAL A 279 20.96 9.39 -23.76
C VAL A 279 22.14 8.92 -24.63
N LEU A 280 22.59 9.72 -25.59
CA LEU A 280 23.82 9.52 -26.38
C LEU A 280 24.89 10.54 -25.99
#